data_AF-A0A352NLN4-F1
#
_entry.id   AF-A0A352NLN4-F1
#
_cell.length_a   1.000
_cell.length_b   1.000
_cell.length_c   1.000
_cell.angle_alpha   90.00
_cell.angle_beta   90.00
_cell.angle_gamma   90.00
#
_symmetry.space_group_name_H-M   'P 1'
#
loop_
_entity.id
_entity.type
_entity.pdbx_description
1 polymer ?
#
loop_
_entity_poly.entity_id
_entity_poly.type
_entity_poly.pdbx_seq_one_letter_code
_entity_poly.pdbx_strand_id
1 'polypeptide(L)'
;MIHAKEVHFAVVRGVSGNYDQCIKPKGNNSGIDIQLTREQHRRYCQTLQQLGLTLLQVDADDRLPDCCFVEDTAIVAGETAIITCMQAPSRVLETAAVKKLLASYKTIREVMSPGFIDGGDVLRINNKLYIGLSERTNQHAVAQVKALVADH
;
A
#
# COMPACT_ATOMS: atom_id res chain seq x y z
N MET A 1 4.83 -10.15 28.46
CA MET A 1 3.74 -9.73 27.57
C MET A 1 4.31 -8.76 26.56
N ILE A 2 4.41 -9.16 25.29
CA ILE A 2 4.91 -8.30 24.22
C ILE A 2 3.77 -7.33 23.90
N HIS A 3 3.88 -6.06 24.30
CA HIS A 3 2.97 -5.03 23.82
C HIS A 3 3.29 -4.79 22.35
N ALA A 4 2.58 -5.46 21.44
CA ALA A 4 2.43 -4.94 20.10
C ALA A 4 1.81 -3.55 20.27
N LYS A 5 2.50 -2.49 19.84
CA LYS A 5 1.89 -1.16 19.76
C LYS A 5 0.55 -1.32 19.04
N GLU A 6 -0.55 -0.95 19.71
CA GLU A 6 -1.90 -1.13 19.21
C GLU A 6 -2.04 -0.43 17.85
N VAL A 7 -2.40 -1.21 16.83
CA VAL A 7 -2.73 -0.65 15.52
C VAL A 7 -4.16 -0.12 15.63
N HIS A 8 -4.33 1.19 15.53
CA HIS A 8 -5.64 1.84 15.66
C HIS A 8 -6.27 2.23 14.33
N PHE A 9 -5.46 2.30 13.26
CA PHE A 9 -5.89 2.81 11.96
C PHE A 9 -5.59 1.82 10.84
N ALA A 10 -6.48 1.77 9.85
CA ALA A 10 -6.23 1.10 8.58
C ALA A 10 -6.51 2.07 7.44
N VAL A 11 -5.53 2.24 6.54
CA VAL A 11 -5.74 2.97 5.29
C VAL A 11 -6.41 2.03 4.30
N VAL A 12 -7.47 2.50 3.67
CA VAL A 12 -8.19 1.78 2.61
C VAL A 12 -8.48 2.75 1.47
N ARG A 13 -8.67 2.21 0.26
CA ARG A 13 -9.07 3.01 -0.90
C ARG A 13 -10.18 2.32 -1.67
N GLY A 14 -11.16 3.11 -2.12
CA GLY A 14 -12.30 2.60 -2.86
C GLY A 14 -11.90 1.83 -4.13
N VAL A 15 -12.79 0.93 -4.56
CA VAL A 15 -12.62 0.12 -5.78
C VAL A 15 -13.02 0.95 -7.01
N SER A 16 -12.07 1.10 -7.93
CA SER A 16 -12.28 1.73 -9.24
C SER A 16 -13.45 1.10 -10.01
N GLY A 17 -14.23 1.93 -10.70
CA GLY A 17 -15.22 1.50 -11.67
C GLY A 17 -14.64 0.80 -12.89
N ASN A 18 -13.32 0.88 -13.10
CA ASN A 18 -12.56 0.19 -14.15
C ASN A 18 -11.63 -0.89 -13.57
N TYR A 19 -11.94 -1.43 -12.38
CA TYR A 19 -11.11 -2.46 -11.72
C TYR A 19 -10.94 -3.74 -12.55
N ASP A 20 -11.85 -4.01 -13.50
CA ASP A 20 -11.72 -5.11 -14.45
C ASP A 20 -10.49 -5.00 -15.38
N GLN A 21 -9.92 -3.79 -15.49
CA GLN A 21 -8.71 -3.44 -16.23
C GLN A 21 -7.43 -3.45 -15.37
N CYS A 22 -7.50 -3.90 -14.11
CA CYS A 22 -6.34 -3.99 -13.22
C CYS A 22 -5.26 -4.92 -13.78
N ILE A 23 -4.04 -4.79 -13.26
CA ILE A 23 -2.95 -5.70 -13.60
C ILE A 23 -3.31 -7.11 -13.10
N LYS A 24 -3.24 -8.10 -13.99
CA LYS A 24 -3.53 -9.51 -13.68
C LYS A 24 -2.25 -10.34 -13.75
N PRO A 25 -2.13 -11.42 -12.95
CA PRO A 25 -1.08 -12.41 -13.13
C PRO A 25 -1.08 -12.96 -14.56
N LYS A 26 0.12 -13.24 -15.10
CA LYS A 26 0.27 -13.81 -16.44
C LYS A 26 -0.58 -15.08 -16.59
N GLY A 27 -1.37 -15.15 -17.67
CA GLY A 27 -2.25 -16.29 -17.96
C GLY A 27 -3.62 -16.23 -17.30
N ASN A 28 -3.91 -15.22 -16.46
CA ASN A 28 -5.25 -15.03 -15.91
C ASN A 28 -6.10 -14.15 -16.83
N ASN A 29 -7.04 -14.79 -17.53
CA ASN A 29 -8.01 -14.14 -18.42
C ASN A 29 -9.43 -14.09 -17.85
N SER A 30 -9.63 -14.38 -16.55
CA SER A 30 -10.97 -14.33 -15.96
C SER A 30 -11.51 -12.90 -15.97
N GLY A 31 -12.79 -12.77 -16.32
CA GLY A 31 -13.54 -11.53 -16.10
C GLY A 31 -13.63 -11.22 -14.61
N ILE A 32 -13.76 -9.93 -14.28
CA ILE A 32 -13.96 -9.48 -12.90
C ILE A 32 -15.35 -8.86 -12.81
N ASP A 33 -16.16 -9.35 -11.88
CA ASP A 33 -17.43 -8.73 -11.51
C ASP A 33 -17.15 -7.59 -10.52
N ILE A 34 -17.24 -6.35 -11.03
CA ILE A 34 -16.95 -5.15 -10.26
C ILE A 34 -17.93 -4.97 -9.10
N GLN A 35 -19.18 -5.40 -9.24
CA GLN A 35 -20.16 -5.30 -8.15
C GLN A 35 -19.82 -6.28 -7.04
N LEU A 36 -19.41 -7.51 -7.40
CA LEU A 36 -18.91 -8.47 -6.44
C LEU A 36 -17.63 -7.96 -5.75
N THR A 37 -16.69 -7.36 -6.49
CA THR A 37 -15.46 -6.77 -5.90
C THR A 37 -15.79 -5.66 -4.90
N ARG A 38 -16.73 -4.76 -5.23
CA ARG A 38 -17.17 -3.69 -4.32
C ARG A 38 -17.81 -4.26 -3.05
N GLU A 39 -18.63 -5.29 -3.19
CA GLU A 39 -19.25 -5.97 -2.07
C GLU A 39 -18.21 -6.67 -1.18
N GLN A 40 -17.22 -7.35 -1.77
CA GLN A 40 -16.10 -7.95 -1.05
C GLN A 40 -15.26 -6.90 -0.31
N HIS A 41 -14.93 -5.79 -0.97
CA HIS A 41 -14.20 -4.68 -0.36
C HIS A 41 -14.99 -4.05 0.79
N ARG A 42 -16.30 -3.85 0.63
CA ARG A 42 -17.17 -3.36 1.70
C ARG A 42 -17.14 -4.28 2.92
N ARG A 43 -17.20 -5.60 2.72
CA ARG A 43 -17.07 -6.59 3.81
C ARG A 43 -15.70 -6.54 4.46
N TYR A 44 -14.63 -6.43 3.67
CA TYR A 44 -13.26 -6.26 4.18
C TYR A 44 -13.15 -5.03 5.09
N CYS A 45 -13.62 -3.87 4.66
CA CYS A 45 -13.65 -2.64 5.46
C CYS A 45 -14.47 -2.82 6.75
N GLN A 46 -15.64 -3.45 6.68
CA GLN A 46 -16.46 -3.71 7.86
C GLN A 46 -15.76 -4.62 8.87
N THR A 47 -15.08 -5.68 8.40
CA THR A 47 -14.29 -6.56 9.26
C THR A 47 -13.18 -5.79 9.97
N LEU A 48 -12.46 -4.91 9.27
CA LEU A 48 -11.43 -4.07 9.91
C LEU A 48 -12.04 -3.19 11.02
N GLN A 49 -13.19 -2.58 10.78
CA GLN A 49 -13.89 -1.77 11.80
C GLN A 49 -14.36 -2.61 12.99
N GLN A 50 -14.88 -3.82 12.75
CA GLN A 50 -15.29 -4.76 13.80
C GLN A 50 -14.11 -5.22 14.67
N LEU A 51 -12.90 -5.25 14.10
CA LEU A 51 -11.65 -5.50 14.83
C LEU A 51 -11.15 -4.27 15.61
N GLY A 52 -11.91 -3.16 15.63
CA GLY A 52 -11.59 -1.95 16.38
C GLY A 52 -10.75 -0.93 15.61
N LEU A 53 -10.52 -1.12 14.31
CA LEU A 53 -9.72 -0.20 13.50
C LEU A 53 -10.57 0.98 13.01
N THR A 54 -10.00 2.18 13.09
CA THR A 54 -10.53 3.37 12.44
C THR A 54 -10.05 3.41 10.99
N LEU A 55 -10.97 3.48 10.03
CA LEU A 55 -10.61 3.53 8.61
C LEU A 55 -10.25 4.95 8.20
N LEU A 56 -9.07 5.08 7.59
CA LEU A 56 -8.64 6.28 6.88
C LEU A 56 -8.85 6.01 5.38
N GLN A 57 -9.95 6.55 4.85
CA GLN A 57 -10.41 6.19 3.51
C GLN A 57 -9.96 7.22 2.45
N VAL A 58 -9.44 6.69 1.34
CA VAL A 58 -9.22 7.44 0.10
C VAL A 58 -10.31 7.06 -0.91
N ASP A 59 -10.81 8.04 -1.65
CA ASP A 59 -11.77 7.78 -2.72
C ASP A 59 -11.15 6.95 -3.86
N ALA A 60 -12.01 6.18 -4.53
CA ALA A 60 -11.64 5.48 -5.75
C ALA A 60 -11.25 6.50 -6.85
N ASP A 61 -10.41 6.08 -7.79
CA ASP A 61 -10.10 6.85 -8.99
C ASP A 61 -10.21 5.94 -10.21
N ASP A 62 -11.20 6.20 -11.07
CA ASP A 62 -11.50 5.35 -12.23
C ASP A 62 -10.38 5.38 -13.29
N ARG A 63 -9.44 6.32 -13.19
CA ARG A 63 -8.24 6.38 -14.03
C ARG A 63 -7.15 5.41 -13.56
N LEU A 64 -7.27 4.86 -12.35
CA LEU A 64 -6.28 4.01 -11.69
C LEU A 64 -6.95 2.68 -11.29
N PRO A 65 -7.07 1.70 -12.21
CA PRO A 65 -7.75 0.43 -11.96
C PRO A 65 -7.32 -0.29 -10.68
N ASP A 66 -6.01 -0.29 -10.38
CA ASP A 66 -5.41 -0.98 -9.24
C ASP A 66 -5.48 -0.19 -7.92
N CYS A 67 -6.14 0.98 -7.88
CA CYS A 67 -5.98 1.93 -6.77
C CYS A 67 -6.42 1.43 -5.39
N CYS A 68 -7.26 0.40 -5.30
CA CYS A 68 -7.63 -0.18 -4.00
C CYS A 68 -6.45 -0.87 -3.29
N PHE A 69 -5.38 -1.22 -4.02
CA PHE A 69 -4.17 -1.86 -3.48
C PHE A 69 -3.21 -0.85 -2.84
N VAL A 70 -3.65 -0.19 -1.77
CA VAL A 70 -2.88 0.83 -1.05
C VAL A 70 -1.59 0.30 -0.42
N GLU A 71 -1.49 -1.00 -0.15
CA GLU A 71 -0.30 -1.65 0.43
C GLU A 71 0.96 -1.36 -0.39
N ASP A 72 0.86 -1.41 -1.72
CA ASP A 72 2.03 -1.21 -2.57
C ASP A 72 2.55 0.24 -2.55
N THR A 73 1.72 1.20 -2.11
CA THR A 73 1.99 2.64 -2.22
C THR A 73 2.80 3.22 -1.06
N ALA A 74 2.81 2.56 0.11
CA ALA A 74 3.48 3.08 1.29
C ALA A 74 3.85 1.98 2.30
N ILE A 75 5.00 2.15 2.96
CA ILE A 75 5.45 1.34 4.10
C ILE A 75 5.33 2.19 5.36
N VAL A 76 4.57 1.73 6.36
CA VAL A 76 4.43 2.43 7.64
C VAL A 76 5.28 1.77 8.72
N ALA A 77 6.28 2.51 9.22
CA ALA A 77 7.21 2.07 10.25
C ALA A 77 7.30 3.12 11.37
N GLY A 78 6.66 2.82 12.51
CA GLY A 78 6.61 3.75 13.64
C GLY A 78 5.88 5.05 13.30
N GLU A 79 6.58 6.17 13.41
CA GLU A 79 6.06 7.51 13.06
C GLU A 79 6.37 7.93 11.62
N THR A 80 7.02 7.06 10.84
CA THR A 80 7.37 7.32 9.45
C THR A 80 6.45 6.55 8.51
N ALA A 81 5.99 7.22 7.45
CA ALA A 81 5.43 6.61 6.27
C ALA A 81 6.39 6.82 5.09
N ILE A 82 6.91 5.72 4.54
CA ILE A 82 7.79 5.73 3.37
C ILE A 82 6.92 5.49 2.14
N ILE A 83 6.76 6.52 1.31
CA ILE A 83 6.07 6.42 0.03
C ILE A 83 6.97 5.68 -0.96
N THR A 84 6.40 4.68 -1.61
CA THR A 84 7.13 3.79 -2.51
C THR A 84 7.33 4.41 -3.89
N CYS A 85 8.31 3.87 -4.62
CA CYS A 85 8.54 4.22 -6.03
C CYS A 85 8.20 2.99 -6.88
N MET A 86 6.94 2.88 -7.27
CA MET A 86 6.46 1.74 -8.05
C MET A 86 6.87 1.86 -9.51
N GLN A 87 7.21 0.74 -10.16
CA GLN A 87 7.58 0.75 -11.58
C GLN A 87 6.38 0.74 -12.54
N ALA A 88 5.26 0.15 -12.13
CA ALA A 88 4.10 -0.03 -12.99
C ALA A 88 3.53 1.35 -13.40
N PRO A 89 3.63 1.76 -14.69
CA PRO A 89 3.27 3.12 -15.10
C PRO A 89 1.80 3.48 -14.84
N SER A 90 0.89 2.50 -14.91
CA SER A 90 -0.53 2.68 -14.59
C SER A 90 -0.78 2.98 -13.11
N ARG A 91 0.17 2.66 -12.24
CA ARG A 91 0.03 2.74 -10.78
C ARG A 91 0.79 3.90 -10.13
N VAL A 92 1.75 4.51 -10.83
CA VAL A 92 2.64 5.54 -10.24
C VAL A 92 1.90 6.70 -9.56
N LEU A 93 0.72 7.07 -10.08
CA LEU A 93 -0.09 8.17 -9.56
C LEU A 93 -0.90 7.78 -8.30
N GLU A 94 -0.97 6.50 -7.94
CA GLU A 94 -1.72 6.05 -6.76
C GLU A 94 -1.11 6.58 -5.45
N THR A 95 0.22 6.70 -5.42
CA THR A 95 0.98 7.16 -4.24
C THR A 95 0.60 8.56 -3.79
N ALA A 96 0.23 9.45 -4.72
CA ALA A 96 -0.05 10.85 -4.41
C ALA A 96 -1.23 11.01 -3.43
N ALA A 97 -2.31 10.25 -3.63
CA ALA A 97 -3.49 10.33 -2.76
C ALA A 97 -3.20 9.73 -1.37
N VAL A 98 -2.48 8.61 -1.32
CA VAL A 98 -2.11 7.95 -0.05
C VAL A 98 -1.10 8.80 0.72
N LYS A 99 -0.10 9.39 0.05
CA LYS A 99 0.85 10.35 0.62
C LYS A 99 0.14 11.54 1.26
N LYS A 100 -0.82 12.14 0.55
CA LYS A 100 -1.60 13.27 1.07
C LYS A 100 -2.35 12.90 2.36
N LEU A 101 -2.97 11.73 2.39
CA LEU A 101 -3.67 11.23 3.58
C LEU A 101 -2.70 10.99 4.74
N LEU A 102 -1.61 10.25 4.51
CA LEU A 102 -0.64 9.88 5.54
C LEU A 102 0.14 11.08 6.11
N ALA A 103 0.30 12.16 5.34
CA ALA A 103 0.99 13.37 5.80
C ALA A 103 0.31 14.04 7.01
N SER A 104 -0.98 13.77 7.24
CA SER A 104 -1.69 14.24 8.44
C SER A 104 -1.42 13.41 9.70
N TYR A 105 -0.77 12.24 9.56
CA TYR A 105 -0.60 11.27 10.65
C TYR A 105 0.85 10.86 10.90
N LYS A 106 1.72 11.00 9.89
CA LYS A 106 3.08 10.45 9.89
C LYS A 106 4.06 11.39 9.20
N THR A 107 5.34 11.28 9.59
CA THR A 107 6.44 11.91 8.86
C THR A 107 6.61 11.20 7.53
N ILE A 108 6.49 11.96 6.43
CA ILE A 108 6.64 11.43 5.08
C ILE A 108 8.12 11.33 4.71
N ARG A 109 8.50 10.16 4.19
CA ARG A 109 9.76 9.89 3.50
C ARG A 109 9.44 9.22 2.17
N GLU A 110 10.38 9.23 1.22
CA GLU A 110 10.13 8.73 -0.14
C GLU A 110 11.32 7.93 -0.64
N VAL A 111 11.04 6.82 -1.32
CA VAL A 111 12.04 6.14 -2.15
C VAL A 111 12.14 6.88 -3.48
N MET A 112 13.37 7.15 -3.92
CA MET A 112 13.66 7.88 -5.14
C MET A 112 14.38 6.98 -6.15
N SER A 113 14.20 7.26 -7.44
CA SER A 113 14.99 6.64 -8.52
C SER A 113 16.50 6.77 -8.24
N PRO A 114 17.33 5.74 -8.50
CA PRO A 114 17.03 4.48 -9.20
C PRO A 114 16.42 3.38 -8.32
N GLY A 115 16.02 3.70 -7.08
CA GLY A 115 15.28 2.78 -6.21
C GLY A 115 13.84 2.62 -6.68
N PHE A 116 13.39 1.37 -6.77
CA PHE A 116 11.98 1.05 -6.98
C PHE A 116 11.58 -0.09 -6.03
N ILE A 117 10.36 0.01 -5.50
CA ILE A 117 9.82 -0.92 -4.51
C ILE A 117 8.30 -0.86 -4.56
N ASP A 118 7.67 -2.01 -4.36
CA ASP A 118 6.26 -2.12 -4.08
C ASP A 118 6.10 -2.64 -2.65
N GLY A 119 5.22 -2.00 -1.87
CA GLY A 119 5.03 -2.33 -0.45
C GLY A 119 4.63 -3.78 -0.16
N GLY A 120 3.99 -4.48 -1.11
CA GLY A 120 3.69 -5.91 -0.98
C GLY A 120 4.93 -6.82 -0.91
N ASP A 121 6.12 -6.33 -1.29
CA ASP A 121 7.39 -7.05 -1.10
C ASP A 121 8.00 -6.86 0.30
N VAL A 122 7.32 -6.14 1.21
CA VAL A 122 7.82 -5.79 2.55
C VAL A 122 7.07 -6.53 3.64
N LEU A 123 7.77 -7.43 4.32
CA LEU A 123 7.27 -8.13 5.49
C LEU A 123 7.80 -7.47 6.77
N ARG A 124 6.89 -7.03 7.64
CA ARG A 124 7.24 -6.52 8.97
C ARG A 124 7.06 -7.59 10.04
N ILE A 125 8.14 -7.86 10.79
CA ILE A 125 8.10 -8.70 11.99
C ILE A 125 8.68 -7.90 13.15
N ASN A 126 7.84 -7.57 14.12
CA ASN A 126 8.17 -6.66 15.22
C ASN A 126 8.73 -5.31 14.68
N ASN A 127 9.99 -5.02 14.97
CA ASN A 127 10.69 -3.80 14.54
C ASN A 127 11.65 -4.05 13.36
N LYS A 128 11.52 -5.20 12.67
CA LYS A 128 12.34 -5.53 11.51
C LYS A 128 11.50 -5.54 10.24
N LEU A 129 12.08 -4.99 9.17
CA LEU A 129 11.55 -5.09 7.82
C LEU A 129 12.40 -6.09 7.03
N TYR A 130 11.74 -7.05 6.41
CA TYR A 130 12.29 -7.98 5.45
C TYR A 130 11.76 -7.57 4.07
N ILE A 131 12.66 -7.31 3.13
CA ILE A 131 12.30 -6.79 1.81
C ILE A 131 12.72 -7.83 0.77
N GLY A 132 11.74 -8.36 0.04
CA GLY A 132 11.98 -9.26 -1.08
C GLY A 132 12.53 -8.51 -2.28
N LEU A 133 13.53 -9.08 -2.94
CA LEU A 133 13.96 -8.61 -4.27
C LEU A 133 13.09 -9.28 -5.32
N SER A 134 12.55 -8.47 -6.24
CA SER A 134 11.57 -8.93 -7.23
C SER A 134 11.68 -8.10 -8.52
N GLU A 135 10.83 -8.40 -9.51
CA GLU A 135 10.65 -7.52 -10.67
C GLU A 135 10.14 -6.11 -10.29
N ARG A 136 9.56 -5.97 -9.09
CA ARG A 136 8.98 -4.73 -8.56
C ARG A 136 9.79 -4.08 -7.44
N THR A 137 10.87 -4.72 -6.98
CA THR A 137 11.71 -4.22 -5.87
C THR A 137 13.19 -4.50 -6.07
N ASN A 138 14.04 -3.46 -6.00
CA ASN A 138 15.50 -3.58 -6.18
C ASN A 138 16.36 -3.26 -4.95
N GLN A 139 17.64 -3.61 -5.07
CA GLN A 139 18.67 -3.36 -4.05
C GLN A 139 18.83 -1.88 -3.70
N HIS A 140 18.65 -0.96 -4.66
CA HIS A 140 18.73 0.48 -4.41
C HIS A 140 17.62 0.96 -3.47
N ALA A 141 16.39 0.47 -3.65
CA ALA A 141 15.29 0.76 -2.75
C ALA A 141 15.52 0.16 -1.37
N VAL A 142 16.04 -1.07 -1.27
CA VAL A 142 16.39 -1.70 0.02
C VAL A 142 17.38 -0.83 0.80
N ALA A 143 18.42 -0.32 0.14
CA ALA A 143 19.41 0.55 0.75
C ALA A 143 18.79 1.88 1.24
N GLN A 144 17.89 2.48 0.43
CA GLN A 144 17.17 3.69 0.82
C GLN A 144 16.24 3.44 2.00
N VAL A 145 15.39 2.40 1.95
CA VAL A 145 14.48 2.05 3.04
C VAL A 145 15.26 1.85 4.34
N LYS A 146 16.40 1.14 4.29
CA LYS A 146 17.28 0.96 5.45
C LYS A 146 17.75 2.30 6.06
N ALA A 147 18.12 3.27 5.23
CA ALA A 147 18.51 4.60 5.71
C ALA A 147 17.31 5.39 6.26
N LEU A 148 16.14 5.27 5.63
CA LEU A 148 14.92 5.99 6.01
C LEU A 148 14.28 5.49 7.31
N VAL A 149 14.52 4.22 7.69
CA VAL A 149 14.05 3.65 8.96
C VAL A 149 15.07 3.73 10.09
N ALA A 150 16.32 4.10 9.82
CA ALA A 150 17.39 4.16 10.82
C ALA A 150 17.22 5.30 11.85
N ASP A 151 16.28 6.22 11.62
CA ASP A 151 15.89 7.29 12.55
C ASP A 151 15.00 6.77 13.72
N HIS A 152 14.81 5.45 13.89
CA HIS A 152 13.96 4.81 14.91
C HIS A 152 14.61 3.62 15.62
#